data_AF-A0A924F6N1-F1
#
_entry.id   AF-A0A924F6N1-F1
#
_cell.length_a   1.000
_cell.length_b   1.000
_cell.length_c   1.000
_cell.angle_alpha   90.00
_cell.angle_beta   90.00
_cell.angle_gamma   90.00
#
_symmetry.space_group_name_H-M   'P 1'
#
loop_
_entity.id
_entity.type
_entity.pdbx_description
1 polymer ?
#
loop_
_entity_poly.entity_id
_entity_poly.type
_entity_poly.pdbx_seq_one_letter_code
_entity_poly.pdbx_strand_id
1 'polypeptide(L)'
;MSSLSTAQLNELDAIFFSILKKNLSKNALGWLESKAESIRTEDKSLQLNQAFSQLPNHAGKNLSVVSEEELAKLTERAPGFSIEGWSIDRLGRVWLLMQVSPADKDGYLKKINGLFTASEMNEQVALYSALPFYSYPEEWIGIAENGIRSNIGTVLEA
;
A
#
# COMPACT_ATOMS: atom_id res chain seq x y z
N MET A 1 -6.97 8.45 -16.22
CA MET A 1 -7.54 8.16 -14.89
C MET A 1 -7.54 9.45 -14.10
N SER A 2 -8.68 9.89 -13.57
CA SER A 2 -8.72 11.01 -12.63
C SER A 2 -8.00 10.60 -11.34
N SER A 3 -7.13 11.46 -10.80
CA SER A 3 -6.50 11.24 -9.50
C SER A 3 -7.55 11.19 -8.38
N LEU A 4 -7.38 10.33 -7.39
CA LEU A 4 -8.25 10.29 -6.22
C LEU A 4 -8.12 11.61 -5.43
N SER A 5 -9.25 12.18 -5.02
CA SER A 5 -9.27 13.33 -4.12
C SER A 5 -8.81 12.96 -2.71
N THR A 6 -8.36 13.94 -1.92
CA THR A 6 -7.99 13.73 -0.50
C THR A 6 -9.12 13.10 0.32
N ALA A 7 -10.38 13.50 0.05
CA ALA A 7 -11.53 12.91 0.73
C ALA A 7 -11.67 11.41 0.40
N GLN A 8 -11.53 11.04 -0.87
CA GLN A 8 -11.55 9.62 -1.28
C GLN A 8 -10.39 8.83 -0.67
N LEU A 9 -9.18 9.41 -0.60
CA LEU A 9 -8.02 8.75 0.02
C LEU A 9 -8.27 8.46 1.51
N ASN A 10 -8.85 9.41 2.25
CA ASN A 10 -9.18 9.22 3.67
C ASN A 10 -10.26 8.14 3.87
N GLU A 11 -11.25 8.07 3.00
CA GLU A 11 -12.27 7.01 3.05
C GLU A 11 -11.68 5.63 2.72
N LEU A 12 -10.80 5.56 1.71
CA LEU A 12 -10.10 4.34 1.33
C LEU A 12 -9.14 3.87 2.44
N ASP A 13 -8.45 4.79 3.11
CA ASP A 13 -7.65 4.50 4.30
C ASP A 13 -8.49 3.80 5.38
N ALA A 14 -9.66 4.36 5.69
CA ALA A 14 -10.58 3.79 6.67
C ALA A 14 -11.12 2.41 6.25
N ILE A 15 -11.43 2.21 4.96
CA ILE A 15 -11.88 0.91 4.42
C ILE A 15 -10.77 -0.13 4.55
N PHE A 16 -9.54 0.20 4.13
CA PHE A 16 -8.40 -0.71 4.24
C PHE A 16 -8.13 -1.10 5.69
N PHE A 17 -8.19 -0.12 6.60
CA PHE A 17 -8.02 -0.38 8.02
C PHE A 17 -9.12 -1.27 8.60
N SER A 18 -10.39 -1.10 8.21
CA SER A 18 -11.49 -2.00 8.59
C SER A 18 -11.21 -3.45 8.19
N ILE A 19 -10.78 -3.66 6.95
CA ILE A 19 -10.46 -4.98 6.42
C ILE A 19 -9.28 -5.58 7.21
N LEU A 20 -8.22 -4.80 7.46
CA LEU A 20 -7.06 -5.24 8.24
C LEU A 20 -7.46 -5.64 9.66
N LYS A 21 -8.27 -4.83 10.34
CA LYS A 21 -8.77 -5.10 11.68
C LYS A 21 -9.54 -6.42 11.78
N LYS A 22 -10.31 -6.77 10.75
CA LYS A 22 -11.06 -8.03 10.68
C LYS A 22 -10.17 -9.26 10.46
N ASN A 23 -9.07 -9.09 9.73
CA ASN A 23 -8.22 -10.19 9.28
C ASN A 23 -7.00 -10.43 10.19
N LEU A 24 -6.58 -9.43 10.96
CA LEU A 24 -5.40 -9.51 11.81
C LEU A 24 -5.75 -9.95 13.24
N SER A 25 -4.82 -10.66 13.87
CA SER A 25 -4.86 -10.87 15.32
C SER A 25 -4.71 -9.52 16.05
N LYS A 26 -5.17 -9.43 17.30
CA LYS A 26 -5.00 -8.23 18.13
C LYS A 26 -3.54 -7.77 18.23
N ASN A 27 -2.61 -8.73 18.35
CA ASN A 27 -1.18 -8.43 18.44
C ASN A 27 -0.63 -7.87 17.13
N ALA A 28 -1.00 -8.47 16.00
CA ALA A 28 -0.57 -8.01 14.68
C ALA A 28 -1.15 -6.62 14.35
N LEU A 29 -2.43 -6.40 14.69
CA LEU A 29 -3.09 -5.11 14.51
C LEU A 29 -2.42 -4.02 15.37
N GLY A 30 -2.19 -4.28 16.66
CA GLY A 30 -1.53 -3.32 17.55
C GLY A 30 -0.10 -3.00 17.13
N TRP A 31 0.64 -3.98 16.61
CA TRP A 31 1.96 -3.74 16.00
C TRP A 31 1.85 -2.84 14.77
N LEU A 32 0.87 -3.11 13.89
CA LEU A 32 0.66 -2.34 12.66
C LEU A 32 0.30 -0.88 12.95
N GLU A 33 -0.62 -0.63 13.89
CA GLU A 33 -1.00 0.71 14.34
C GLU A 33 0.19 1.48 14.93
N SER A 34 1.01 0.82 15.77
CA SER A 34 2.23 1.43 16.33
C SER A 34 3.24 1.83 15.25
N LYS A 35 3.38 1.01 14.19
CA LYS A 35 4.24 1.34 13.05
C LYS A 35 3.69 2.48 12.22
N ALA A 36 2.38 2.53 11.98
CA ALA A 36 1.74 3.65 11.29
C ALA A 36 2.02 4.98 11.99
N GLU A 37 1.88 5.04 13.32
CA GLU A 37 2.17 6.26 14.08
C GLU A 37 3.64 6.68 13.98
N SER A 38 4.55 5.71 14.02
CA SER A 38 5.99 5.96 13.88
C SER A 38 6.33 6.46 12.47
N ILE A 39 5.67 5.94 11.43
CA ILE A 39 5.84 6.35 10.03
C ILE A 39 5.34 7.78 9.77
N ARG A 40 4.23 8.17 10.41
CA ARG A 40 3.64 9.51 10.30
C ARG A 40 4.56 10.60 10.88
N THR A 41 5.34 10.26 11.90
CA THR A 41 6.15 11.22 12.68
C THR A 41 7.65 11.16 12.38
N GLU A 42 8.17 10.09 11.78
CA GLU A 42 9.59 10.01 11.44
C GLU A 42 9.96 10.92 10.25
N ASP A 43 11.14 11.54 10.28
CA ASP A 43 11.68 12.26 9.11
C ASP A 43 12.36 11.32 8.11
N LYS A 44 12.91 10.20 8.61
CA LYS A 44 13.67 9.22 7.81
C LYS A 44 12.74 8.14 7.23
N SER A 45 13.31 7.13 6.59
CA SER A 45 12.57 6.00 5.98
C SER A 45 12.71 4.69 6.78
N LEU A 46 13.30 4.73 7.97
CA LEU A 46 13.72 3.52 8.68
C LEU A 46 12.51 2.72 9.16
N GLN A 47 11.52 3.37 9.79
CA GLN A 47 10.34 2.69 10.29
C GLN A 47 9.48 2.17 9.15
N LEU A 48 9.34 2.96 8.07
CA LEU A 48 8.65 2.50 6.87
C LEU A 48 9.30 1.23 6.30
N ASN A 49 10.62 1.26 6.04
CA ASN A 49 11.34 0.12 5.47
C ASN A 49 11.24 -1.13 6.36
N GLN A 50 11.44 -0.97 7.67
CA GLN A 50 11.33 -2.09 8.62
C GLN A 50 9.92 -2.66 8.67
N ALA A 51 8.89 -1.82 8.78
CA ALA A 51 7.51 -2.27 8.84
C ALA A 51 7.11 -2.98 7.55
N PHE A 52 7.51 -2.44 6.39
CA PHE A 52 7.20 -3.00 5.08
C PHE A 52 7.76 -4.42 4.90
N SER A 53 9.00 -4.65 5.32
CA SER A 53 9.63 -5.98 5.23
C SER A 53 9.21 -6.95 6.31
N GLN A 54 8.90 -6.47 7.52
CA GLN A 54 8.52 -7.33 8.65
C GLN A 54 7.04 -7.72 8.65
N LEU A 55 6.18 -6.99 7.93
CA LEU A 55 4.73 -7.21 7.97
C LEU A 55 4.31 -8.67 7.76
N PRO A 56 4.85 -9.45 6.80
CA PRO A 56 4.44 -10.84 6.62
C PRO A 56 4.67 -11.72 7.85
N ASN A 57 5.67 -11.40 8.69
CA ASN A 57 5.95 -12.15 9.93
C ASN A 57 4.89 -11.90 11.01
N HIS A 58 4.16 -10.77 10.92
CA HIS A 58 3.10 -10.40 11.85
C HIS A 58 1.71 -10.72 11.31
N ALA A 59 1.46 -10.38 10.04
CA ALA A 59 0.16 -10.51 9.38
C ALA A 59 -0.06 -11.88 8.73
N GLY A 60 1.01 -12.58 8.37
CA GLY A 60 0.94 -13.72 7.47
C GLY A 60 0.70 -13.30 6.02
N LYS A 61 0.52 -14.29 5.13
CA LYS A 61 0.31 -14.10 3.68
C LYS A 61 -1.02 -14.68 3.18
N ASN A 62 -1.95 -14.97 4.09
CA ASN A 62 -3.25 -15.51 3.74
C ASN A 62 -4.05 -14.48 2.93
N LEU A 63 -4.96 -14.96 2.08
CA LEU A 63 -5.89 -14.09 1.37
C LEU A 63 -6.74 -13.30 2.37
N SER A 64 -6.93 -12.02 2.07
CA SER A 64 -7.78 -11.15 2.86
C SER A 64 -9.25 -11.53 2.66
N VAL A 65 -9.98 -11.66 3.78
CA VAL A 65 -11.43 -11.80 3.77
C VAL A 65 -12.02 -10.39 3.69
N VAL A 66 -12.71 -10.08 2.60
CA VAL A 66 -13.35 -8.78 2.35
C VAL A 66 -14.86 -9.00 2.32
N SER A 67 -15.65 -8.19 3.04
CA SER A 67 -17.11 -8.32 2.99
C SER A 67 -17.69 -7.70 1.72
N GLU A 68 -18.89 -8.10 1.32
CA GLU A 68 -19.60 -7.48 0.19
C GLU A 68 -19.81 -5.98 0.41
N GLU A 69 -20.07 -5.56 1.65
CA GLU A 69 -20.20 -4.14 2.02
C GLU A 69 -18.89 -3.37 1.84
N GLU A 70 -17.76 -3.94 2.26
CA GLU A 70 -16.44 -3.33 2.08
C GLU A 70 -16.08 -3.21 0.59
N LEU A 71 -16.40 -4.25 -0.20
CA LEU A 71 -16.18 -4.25 -1.64
C LEU A 71 -17.05 -3.21 -2.36
N ALA A 72 -18.32 -3.07 -1.97
CA ALA A 72 -19.22 -2.07 -2.51
C ALA A 72 -18.71 -0.64 -2.24
N LYS A 73 -18.29 -0.36 -0.99
CA LYS A 73 -17.69 0.93 -0.62
C LYS A 73 -16.42 1.21 -1.42
N LEU A 74 -15.54 0.23 -1.56
CA LEU A 74 -14.30 0.37 -2.33
C LEU A 74 -14.58 0.67 -3.81
N THR A 75 -15.55 -0.01 -4.41
CA THR A 75 -15.96 0.20 -5.80
C THR A 75 -16.56 1.59 -6.02
N GLU A 76 -17.36 2.09 -5.07
CA GLU A 76 -17.92 3.44 -5.11
C GLU A 76 -16.83 4.52 -5.07
N ARG A 77 -15.80 4.33 -4.23
CA ARG A 77 -14.75 5.35 -4.01
C ARG A 77 -13.60 5.29 -5.00
N ALA A 78 -13.29 4.10 -5.50
CA ALA A 78 -12.25 3.88 -6.51
C ALA A 78 -12.79 2.96 -7.63
N PRO A 79 -13.64 3.47 -8.54
CA PRO A 79 -14.18 2.68 -9.64
C PRO A 79 -13.08 2.06 -10.50
N GLY A 80 -13.20 0.75 -10.77
CA GLY A 80 -12.23 0.00 -11.58
C GLY A 80 -10.98 -0.46 -10.82
N PHE A 81 -10.84 -0.13 -9.53
CA PHE A 81 -9.82 -0.69 -8.66
C PHE A 81 -10.38 -1.88 -7.88
N SER A 82 -9.60 -2.95 -7.75
CA SER A 82 -9.99 -4.15 -7.01
C SER A 82 -8.84 -4.64 -6.14
N ILE A 83 -9.20 -5.12 -4.95
CA ILE A 83 -8.32 -5.81 -4.00
C ILE A 83 -8.59 -7.32 -3.96
N GLU A 84 -9.37 -7.84 -4.90
CA GLU A 84 -9.67 -9.26 -4.99
C GLU A 84 -8.39 -10.08 -5.13
N GLY A 85 -8.30 -11.17 -4.37
CA GLY A 85 -7.11 -12.03 -4.35
C GLY A 85 -5.89 -11.43 -3.65
N TRP A 86 -6.01 -10.28 -2.99
CA TRP A 86 -4.88 -9.73 -2.23
C TRP A 86 -4.64 -10.52 -0.95
N SER A 87 -3.38 -10.85 -0.71
CA SER A 87 -2.92 -11.32 0.59
C SER A 87 -2.98 -10.20 1.63
N ILE A 88 -3.11 -10.57 2.90
CA ILE A 88 -3.22 -9.63 4.00
C ILE A 88 -1.96 -8.77 4.18
N ASP A 89 -0.77 -9.30 3.89
CA ASP A 89 0.47 -8.52 3.89
C ASP A 89 0.52 -7.50 2.75
N ARG A 90 0.01 -7.83 1.55
CA ARG A 90 -0.08 -6.85 0.47
C ARG A 90 -1.01 -5.70 0.86
N LEU A 91 -2.19 -6.02 1.40
CA LEU A 91 -3.14 -5.01 1.86
C LEU A 91 -2.53 -4.11 2.95
N GLY A 92 -1.87 -4.71 3.95
CA GLY A 92 -1.26 -3.96 5.04
C GLY A 92 -0.07 -3.10 4.58
N ARG A 93 0.73 -3.58 3.62
CA ARG A 93 1.80 -2.78 2.99
C ARG A 93 1.25 -1.57 2.25
N VAL A 94 0.19 -1.74 1.46
CA VAL A 94 -0.46 -0.62 0.79
C VAL A 94 -1.03 0.36 1.80
N TRP A 95 -1.68 -0.12 2.86
CA TRP A 95 -2.18 0.74 3.92
C TRP A 95 -1.06 1.51 4.64
N LEU A 96 0.09 0.88 4.93
CA LEU A 96 1.26 1.56 5.51
C LEU A 96 1.79 2.70 4.61
N LEU A 97 1.78 2.51 3.29
CA LEU A 97 2.18 3.55 2.34
C LEU A 97 1.22 4.75 2.36
N MET A 98 -0.07 4.54 2.63
CA MET A 98 -1.06 5.61 2.81
C MET A 98 -0.82 6.42 4.09
N GLN A 99 -0.02 5.91 5.04
CA GLN A 99 0.32 6.62 6.28
C GLN A 99 1.50 7.59 6.11
N VAL A 100 2.21 7.55 4.99
CA VAL A 100 3.35 8.43 4.74
C VAL A 100 2.83 9.85 4.47
N SER A 101 3.24 10.80 5.31
CA SER A 101 2.80 12.20 5.17
C SER A 101 3.27 12.81 3.85
N PRO A 102 2.36 13.37 3.03
CA PRO A 102 2.72 14.05 1.79
C PRO A 102 3.12 15.52 2.00
N ALA A 103 3.18 16.02 3.24
CA ALA A 103 3.40 17.44 3.54
C ALA A 103 4.74 17.98 3.01
N ASP A 104 5.79 17.14 3.01
CA ASP A 104 7.07 17.42 2.36
C ASP A 104 7.18 16.53 1.11
N LYS A 105 7.04 17.12 -0.09
CA LYS A 105 7.09 16.40 -1.36
C LYS A 105 8.40 15.64 -1.53
N ASP A 106 9.55 16.26 -1.28
CA ASP A 106 10.85 15.64 -1.51
C ASP A 106 11.10 14.50 -0.52
N GLY A 107 10.74 14.71 0.75
CA GLY A 107 10.78 13.68 1.77
C GLY A 107 9.87 12.49 1.43
N TYR A 108 8.63 12.75 1.02
CA TYR A 108 7.66 11.73 0.59
C TYR A 108 8.20 10.87 -0.57
N LEU A 109 8.63 11.52 -1.65
CA LEU A 109 9.18 10.85 -2.83
C LEU A 109 10.42 10.03 -2.46
N LYS A 110 11.34 10.60 -1.67
CA LYS A 110 12.56 9.90 -1.25
C LYS A 110 12.27 8.65 -0.44
N LYS A 111 11.31 8.68 0.49
CA LYS A 111 10.94 7.53 1.32
C LYS A 111 10.41 6.37 0.47
N ILE A 112 9.46 6.65 -0.42
CA ILE A 112 8.82 5.61 -1.24
C ILE A 112 9.76 5.12 -2.34
N ASN A 113 10.53 5.99 -3.01
CA ASN A 113 11.54 5.58 -3.99
C ASN A 113 12.64 4.69 -3.38
N GLY A 114 12.98 4.93 -2.12
CA GLY A 114 13.91 4.08 -1.36
C GLY A 114 13.44 2.63 -1.27
N LEU A 115 12.12 2.40 -1.15
CA LEU A 115 11.55 1.05 -1.14
C LEU A 115 11.71 0.37 -2.50
N PHE A 116 11.36 1.04 -3.61
CA PHE A 116 11.49 0.46 -4.96
C PHE A 116 12.91 -0.06 -5.27
N THR A 117 13.94 0.59 -4.72
CA THR A 117 15.35 0.21 -4.96
C THR A 117 15.74 -1.07 -4.20
N ALA A 118 15.14 -1.31 -3.03
CA ALA A 118 15.50 -2.40 -2.12
C ALA A 118 14.48 -3.54 -2.09
N SER A 119 13.33 -3.37 -2.74
CA SER A 119 12.17 -4.24 -2.59
C SER A 119 12.32 -5.61 -3.26
N GLU A 120 11.94 -6.66 -2.54
CA GLU A 120 11.71 -7.99 -3.13
C GLU A 120 10.40 -8.05 -3.95
N MET A 121 10.12 -9.20 -4.55
CA MET A 121 8.99 -9.35 -5.49
C MET A 121 7.63 -8.98 -4.87
N ASN A 122 7.27 -9.49 -3.69
CA ASN A 122 5.95 -9.20 -3.09
C ASN A 122 5.85 -7.75 -2.58
N GLU A 123 6.98 -7.20 -2.11
CA GLU A 123 7.13 -5.78 -1.80
C GLU A 123 6.92 -4.90 -3.04
N GLN A 124 7.51 -5.24 -4.19
CA GLN A 124 7.28 -4.55 -5.46
C GLN A 124 5.82 -4.63 -5.89
N VAL A 125 5.21 -5.82 -5.80
CA VAL A 125 3.78 -5.98 -6.08
C VAL A 125 2.97 -5.03 -5.21
N ALA A 126 3.24 -4.91 -3.91
CA ALA A 126 2.55 -3.97 -3.04
C ALA A 126 2.80 -2.49 -3.41
N LEU A 127 4.04 -2.13 -3.76
CA LEU A 127 4.38 -0.78 -4.21
C LEU A 127 3.62 -0.38 -5.48
N TYR A 128 3.62 -1.22 -6.51
CA TYR A 128 2.86 -0.96 -7.74
C TYR A 128 1.34 -0.94 -7.49
N SER A 129 0.86 -1.77 -6.58
CA SER A 129 -0.56 -1.76 -6.18
C SER A 129 -0.99 -0.47 -5.51
N ALA A 130 -0.05 0.24 -4.89
CA ALA A 130 -0.32 1.47 -4.17
C ALA A 130 -0.34 2.73 -5.05
N LEU A 131 0.05 2.62 -6.34
CA LEU A 131 0.13 3.76 -7.27
C LEU A 131 -1.12 4.66 -7.27
N PRO A 132 -2.37 4.15 -7.26
CA PRO A 132 -3.55 5.01 -7.23
C PRO A 132 -3.66 5.89 -5.97
N PHE A 133 -3.02 5.49 -4.88
CA PHE A 133 -3.10 6.15 -3.57
C PHE A 133 -1.92 7.10 -3.29
N TYR A 134 -0.92 7.12 -4.16
CA TYR A 134 0.21 8.01 -3.97
C TYR A 134 -0.15 9.47 -4.21
N SER A 135 0.43 10.34 -3.38
CA SER A 135 0.43 11.78 -3.65
C SER A 135 1.42 12.11 -4.76
N TYR A 136 1.19 13.23 -5.46
CA TYR A 136 2.01 13.66 -6.60
C TYR A 136 2.03 12.63 -7.74
N PRO A 137 0.86 12.23 -8.29
CA PRO A 137 0.73 11.16 -9.29
C PRO A 137 1.64 11.35 -10.52
N GLU A 138 1.93 12.60 -10.89
CA GLU A 138 2.82 12.95 -12.00
C GLU A 138 4.25 12.42 -11.82
N GLU A 139 4.72 12.30 -10.58
CA GLU A 139 6.08 11.83 -10.25
C GLU A 139 6.23 10.31 -10.42
N TRP A 140 5.12 9.58 -10.44
CA TRP A 140 5.11 8.11 -10.46
C TRP A 140 4.95 7.51 -11.85
N ILE A 141 4.75 8.34 -12.90
CA ILE A 141 4.51 7.88 -14.27
C ILE A 141 5.67 7.01 -14.77
N GLY A 142 6.92 7.47 -14.61
CA GLY A 142 8.10 6.72 -15.07
C GLY A 142 8.29 5.39 -14.33
N ILE A 143 7.90 5.32 -13.05
CA ILE A 143 7.92 4.08 -12.28
C ILE A 143 6.84 3.11 -12.76
N ALA A 144 5.63 3.60 -13.03
CA ALA A 144 4.57 2.78 -13.58
C ALA A 144 4.94 2.19 -14.95
N GLU A 145 5.56 3.00 -15.82
CA GLU A 145 6.07 2.54 -17.12
C GLU A 145 7.17 1.48 -16.99
N ASN A 146 8.09 1.65 -16.04
CA ASN A 146 9.12 0.65 -15.74
C ASN A 146 8.50 -0.66 -15.25
N GLY A 147 7.55 -0.59 -14.32
CA GLY A 147 6.87 -1.77 -13.77
C GLY A 147 6.15 -2.58 -14.85
N ILE A 148 5.44 -1.92 -15.76
CA ILE A 148 4.79 -2.60 -16.90
C ILE A 148 5.83 -3.31 -17.77
N ARG A 149 6.93 -2.62 -18.12
CA ARG A 149 7.99 -3.19 -18.96
C ARG A 149 8.69 -4.39 -18.31
N SER A 150 9.02 -4.31 -17.03
CA SER A 150 9.69 -5.41 -16.32
C SER A 150 8.79 -6.62 -16.14
N ASN A 151 7.47 -6.42 -15.99
CA ASN A 151 6.52 -7.52 -15.83
C ASN A 151 6.08 -8.16 -17.16
N ILE A 152 6.22 -7.46 -18.31
CA ILE A 152 6.03 -8.06 -19.65
C ILE A 152 6.99 -9.24 -19.87
N GLY A 153 8.21 -9.18 -19.32
CA GLY A 153 9.14 -10.32 -19.35
C GLY A 153 8.57 -11.55 -18.64
N THR A 154 7.94 -11.37 -17.49
CA THR A 154 7.32 -12.46 -16.71
C THR A 154 6.07 -13.05 -17.37
N VAL A 155 5.34 -12.27 -18.18
CA VAL A 155 4.17 -12.74 -18.94
C VAL A 155 4.57 -13.54 -20.20
N LEU A 156 5.76 -13.30 -20.76
CA LEU A 156 6.25 -14.03 -21.94
C LEU A 156 6.86 -15.40 -21.59
N GLU A 157 7.22 -15.64 -20.32
CA GLU A 157 7.88 -16.87 -19.87
C GLU A 157 6.98 -17.80 -19.04
N ALA A 158 5.68 -17.48 -18.90
CA ALA A 158 4.69 -18.28 -18.16
C ALA A 158 3.78 -19.12 -19.08
#